data_AF-A0A0M4EIG6-F1
#
_entry.id   AF-A0A0M4EIG6-F1
#
_cell.length_a   1.000
_cell.length_b   1.000
_cell.length_c   1.000
_cell.angle_alpha   90.00
_cell.angle_beta   90.00
_cell.angle_gamma   90.00
#
_symmetry.space_group_name_H-M   'P 1'
#
loop_
_entity.id
_entity.type
_entity.pdbx_description
1 polymer ?
#
loop_
_entity_poly.entity_id
_entity_poly.type
_entity_poly.pdbx_seq_one_letter_code
_entity_poly.pdbx_strand_id
1 'polypeptide(L)' 'MQSAERDVVVFRIRRQMPMGKLKDAYCSHMGMSKELTYLSFDGQRINDNETAITLELLEDDMLEVLMKRQNDAGDSIE' A
#
# COMPACT_ATOMS: atom_id res chain seq x y z
N MET A 1 -14.19 -17.94 14.22
CA MET A 1 -13.99 -17.43 12.85
C MET A 1 -13.72 -15.94 12.99
N GLN A 2 -12.45 -15.51 12.94
CA GLN A 2 -12.13 -14.09 12.86
C GLN A 2 -12.37 -13.66 11.42
N SER A 3 -13.53 -13.04 11.19
CA SER A 3 -13.79 -12.24 10.00
C SER A 3 -12.83 -11.05 10.04
N ALA A 4 -11.62 -11.24 9.49
CA ALA A 4 -10.77 -10.13 9.12
C ALA A 4 -11.45 -9.45 7.93
N GLU A 5 -12.28 -8.46 8.22
CA GLU A 5 -12.81 -7.54 7.22
C GLU A 5 -11.59 -6.87 6.56
N ARG A 6 -11.27 -7.31 5.34
CA ARG A 6 -10.20 -6.70 4.56
C ARG A 6 -10.74 -5.34 4.11
N ASP A 7 -10.18 -4.27 4.66
CA ASP A 7 -10.54 -2.92 4.31
C ASP A 7 -10.08 -2.63 2.87
N VAL A 8 -11.02 -2.68 1.92
CA VAL A 8 -10.76 -2.43 0.49
C VAL A 8 -11.09 -0.97 0.20
N VAL A 9 -10.08 -0.20 -0.19
CA VAL A 9 -10.27 1.19 -0.62
C VAL A 9 -10.10 1.29 -2.12
N VAL A 10 -11.14 1.78 -2.80
CA VAL A 10 -11.15 1.94 -4.25
C VAL A 10 -10.77 3.39 -4.59
N PHE A 11 -9.71 3.55 -5.38
CA PHE A 11 -9.27 4.85 -5.88
C PHE A 11 -9.41 4.91 -7.40
N ARG A 12 -9.88 6.06 -7.90
CA ARG A 12 -9.82 6.39 -9.33
C ARG A 12 -8.59 7.25 -9.60
N ILE A 13 -7.58 6.69 -10.25
CA ILE A 13 -6.33 7.39 -10.60
C ILE A 13 -6.15 7.52 -12.11
N ARG A 14 -5.26 8.43 -12.52
CA ARG A 14 -4.81 8.49 -13.93
C ARG A 14 -3.67 7.51 -14.14
N ARG A 15 -3.61 6.83 -15.30
CA ARG A 15 -2.59 5.80 -15.55
C ARG A 15 -1.15 6.34 -15.50
N GLN A 16 -0.95 7.59 -15.92
CA GLN A 16 0.34 8.29 -15.86
C GLN A 16 0.74 8.78 -14.46
N MET A 17 -0.10 8.59 -13.44
CA MET A 17 0.16 9.08 -12.09
C MET A 17 1.19 8.18 -11.39
N PRO A 18 2.17 8.76 -10.69
CA PRO A 18 3.11 7.97 -9.90
C PRO A 18 2.41 7.28 -8.73
N MET A 19 2.74 6.02 -8.48
CA MET A 19 2.18 5.18 -7.42
C MET A 19 2.48 5.75 -6.02
N GLY A 20 3.56 6.52 -5.86
CA GLY A 20 3.87 7.20 -4.60
C GLY A 20 2.74 8.12 -4.13
N LYS A 21 2.03 8.80 -5.04
CA LYS A 21 0.88 9.64 -4.64
C LYS A 21 -0.33 8.82 -4.21
N LEU A 22 -0.57 7.67 -4.85
CA LEU A 22 -1.63 6.75 -4.44
C LEU A 22 -1.35 6.22 -3.03
N LYS A 23 -0.09 5.80 -2.79
CA LYS A 23 0.38 5.34 -1.49
C LYS A 23 0.22 6.42 -0.41
N ASP A 24 0.58 7.66 -0.71
CA ASP A 24 0.44 8.78 0.23
C ASP A 24 -1.03 9.06 0.60
N ALA A 25 -1.91 9.08 -0.40
CA ALA A 25 -3.36 9.23 -0.19
C ALA A 25 -3.95 8.07 0.63
N TYR A 26 -3.54 6.83 0.34
CA TYR A 26 -3.94 5.65 1.11
C TYR A 26 -3.45 5.72 2.56
N CYS A 27 -2.18 6.05 2.78
CA CYS A 27 -1.59 6.21 4.11
C CYS A 27 -2.29 7.31 4.92
N SER A 28 -2.61 8.45 4.30
CA SER A 28 -3.39 9.51 4.97
C SER A 28 -4.81 9.06 5.31
N HIS A 29 -5.45 8.25 4.46
CA HIS A 29 -6.80 7.75 4.71
C HIS A 29 -6.85 6.73 5.85
N MET A 30 -5.86 5.82 5.88
CA MET A 30 -5.75 4.77 6.90
C MET A 30 -5.02 5.21 8.18
N GLY A 31 -4.40 6.38 8.19
CA GLY A 31 -3.53 6.82 9.30
C GLY A 31 -2.24 5.99 9.41
N MET A 32 -1.75 5.43 8.30
CA MET A 32 -0.55 4.58 8.27
C MET A 32 0.72 5.36 7.91
N SER A 33 1.88 4.86 8.30
CA SER A 33 3.17 5.45 7.93
C SER A 33 3.60 5.01 6.54
N LYS A 34 3.86 5.97 5.64
CA LYS A 34 4.35 5.71 4.28
C LYS A 34 5.68 4.94 4.24
N GLU A 35 6.52 5.07 5.27
CA GLU A 35 7.83 4.43 5.33
C GLU A 35 7.73 2.93 5.62
N LEU A 36 6.70 2.54 6.38
CA LEU A 36 6.42 1.17 6.74
C LEU A 36 5.46 0.49 5.76
N THR A 37 4.81 1.26 4.88
CA THR A 37 3.82 0.75 3.93
C THR A 37 4.45 0.53 2.56
N TYR A 38 4.19 -0.62 1.94
CA TYR A 38 4.63 -0.96 0.59
C TYR A 38 3.45 -1.43 -0.25
N LEU A 39 3.39 -0.98 -1.50
CA LEU A 39 2.45 -1.50 -2.48
C LEU A 39 3.07 -2.70 -3.18
N SER A 40 2.30 -3.75 -3.37
CA SER A 40 2.66 -4.96 -4.08
C SER A 40 1.63 -5.24 -5.15
N PHE A 41 2.09 -5.57 -6.36
CA PHE A 41 1.25 -6.03 -7.45
C PHE A 41 1.85 -7.30 -8.02
N ASP A 42 1.03 -8.35 -8.14
CA ASP A 42 1.46 -9.68 -8.58
C ASP A 42 2.67 -10.23 -7.77
N GLY A 43 2.75 -9.88 -6.48
CA GLY A 43 3.89 -10.23 -5.62
C GLY A 43 5.16 -9.40 -5.83
N GLN A 44 5.17 -8.45 -6.76
CA GLN A 44 6.28 -7.52 -6.98
C GLN A 44 6.06 -6.21 -6.21
N ARG A 45 7.09 -5.80 -5.47
CA ARG A 45 7.08 -4.50 -4.77
C ARG A 45 7.13 -3.35 -5.78
N ILE A 46 6.18 -2.44 -5.63
CA ILE A 46 6.07 -1.22 -6.44
C ILE A 46 6.90 -0.10 -5.82
N ASN A 47 7.64 0.63 -6.65
CA ASN A 47 8.35 1.85 -6.25
C ASN A 47 7.48 3.08 -6.44
N ASP A 48 7.76 4.15 -5.69
CA ASP A 48 6.98 5.39 -5.72
C ASP A 48 7.02 6.12 -7.09
N ASN A 49 8.06 5.85 -7.90
CA ASN A 49 8.24 6.40 -9.24
C ASN A 49 7.53 5.60 -10.35
N GLU A 50 7.06 4.39 -10.04
CA GLU A 50 6.32 3.56 -11.01
C GLU A 50 4.95 4.17 -11.29
N THR A 51 4.36 3.78 -12.42
CA THR A 51 3.03 4.23 -12.84
C THR A 51 2.17 3.02 -13.17
N ALA A 52 0.85 3.21 -13.24
CA ALA A 52 -0.05 2.15 -13.69
C ALA A 52 0.24 1.69 -15.13
N ILE A 53 0.95 2.50 -15.93
CA ILE A 53 1.38 2.12 -17.28
C ILE A 53 2.56 1.15 -17.21
N THR A 54 3.57 1.45 -16.39
CA THR A 54 4.79 0.62 -16.27
C THR A 54 4.52 -0.71 -15.59
N LEU A 55 3.52 -0.72 -14.69
CA LEU A 55 3.03 -1.91 -14.00
C LEU A 55 1.95 -2.66 -14.79
N GLU A 56 1.58 -2.17 -15.99
CA GLU A 56 0.54 -2.72 -16.85
C GLU A 56 -0.84 -2.92 -16.16
N LEU A 57 -1.13 -2.09 -15.15
CA LEU A 57 -2.41 -2.13 -14.43
C LEU A 57 -3.57 -1.81 -15.36
N LEU A 58 -4.61 -2.63 -15.26
CA LEU A 58 -5.88 -2.55 -15.94
C LEU A 58 -6.96 -1.95 -15.03
N GLU A 59 -8.12 -1.74 -15.63
CA GLU A 59 -9.32 -1.33 -14.92
C GLU A 59 -9.81 -2.54 -14.11
N ASP A 60 -10.03 -2.36 -12.79
CA ASP A 60 -10.38 -3.39 -11.80
C ASP A 60 -9.21 -4.16 -11.15
N ASP A 61 -7.95 -3.86 -11.51
CA ASP A 61 -6.81 -4.47 -10.82
C ASP A 61 -6.72 -4.05 -9.34
N MET A 62 -6.38 -5.02 -8.48
CA MET A 62 -6.19 -4.80 -7.04
C MET A 62 -4.70 -4.79 -6.68
N LEU A 63 -4.33 -3.81 -5.87
CA LEU A 63 -2.99 -3.69 -5.28
C LEU A 63 -3.03 -4.21 -3.85
N GLU A 64 -2.04 -5.01 -3.47
CA GLU A 64 -1.86 -5.43 -2.09
C GLU A 64 -1.03 -4.40 -1.32
N VAL A 65 -1.46 -4.13 -0.10
CA VAL A 65 -0.73 -3.23 0.81
C VAL A 65 -0.02 -4.08 1.86
N LEU A 66 1.31 -4.05 1.82
CA LEU A 66 2.19 -4.73 2.77
C LEU A 66 2.67 -3.73 3.81
N MET A 67 2.35 -3.96 5.08
CA MET A 67 2.91 -3.20 6.19
C MET A 67 4.13 -3.95 6.74
N LYS A 68 5.30 -3.30 6.73
CA LYS A 68 6.44 -3.73 7.52
C LYS A 68 6.05 -3.57 8.99
N ARG A 69 5.88 -4.69 9.70
CA ARG A 69 5.82 -4.67 11.16
C ARG A 69 7.12 -4.08 11.65
N GLN A 70 7.07 -2.85 12.16
CA GLN A 70 8.08 -2.39 13.08
C GLN A 70 7.81 -3.20 14.35
N ASN A 71 8.55 -4.28 14.53
CA ASN A 71 8.60 -4.93 15.83
C ASN A 71 9.18 -3.88 16.78
N ASP A 72 8.30 -3.16 17.47
CA ASP A 72 8.63 -2.41 18.65
C ASP A 72 8.96 -3.45 19.73
N ALA A 73 10.19 -3.96 19.70
CA ALA A 73 10.80 -4.64 20.83
C ALA A 73 11.24 -3.55 21.82
N GLY A 74 10.24 -2.88 22.39
CA GLY A 74 10.37 -1.91 23.47
C GLY A 74 9.59 -2.37 24.69
N ASP A 75 9.68 -3.65 25.05
CA ASP A 75 9.19 -4.14 26.35
C ASP A 75 10.37 -4.32 27.31
N SER A 76 10.52 -3.30 28.15
CA SER A 76 11.07 -3.23 29.50
C SER A 76 11.91 -4.40 30.05
N ILE A 77 13.11 -4.04 30.52
CA ILE A 77 13.62 -4.55 31.80
C ILE A 77 13.90 -3.33 32.69
N GLU A 78 12.98 -3.09 33.64
CA GLU A 78 13.28 -2.38 34.89
C GLU A 78 14.33 -3.13 35.70
#